data_AF-A0A936M003-F1
#
_entry.id   AF-A0A936M003-F1
#
_cell.length_a   1.000
_cell.length_b   1.000
_cell.length_c   1.000
_cell.angle_alpha   90.00
_cell.angle_beta   90.00
_cell.angle_gamma   90.00
#
_symmetry.space_group_name_H-M   'P 1'
#
loop_
_entity.id
_entity.type
_entity.pdbx_description
1 polymer ?
#
loop_
_entity_poly.entity_id
_entity_poly.type
_entity_poly.pdbx_seq_one_letter_code
_entity_poly.pdbx_strand_id
1 'polypeptide(L)'
;MGVLHDIGVWLWRLLPANPILVRVVTAAGHRVRHLWARVIYLLALVVVFLYGGGLLIGPERSLAELAKQYSQTFTAVSVVQLVLMSFIAPIFCAAAITQEKDSNTYHILLTTPLSNAQIVLGTLFSRLYFVWALLISGLPIFCITMIYGGVTTREIFESFGLAACTGLITGSIAIMISFLRVGTRRTIFAFFVGVAVYLLGVYAFGVSPLGQLAAAPDSPLNSGTLAPRQMSWLSIVHPFLALLVVTGQTPAPDWSDVAGFTWPASWLLVRPQYGYMILTTLASVVMILVSLVFVRAGPGTRRARGSGRSSNDSARPTALSARAPRAACGETRSPGARRARAAQPEDAPRCAGWLSPAGSSAALCCCSRITTPGGGWGRSVSTRRATG
;
A
#
# COMPACT_ATOMS: atom_id res chain seq x y z
N MET A 1 20.61 34.82 -1.19
CA MET A 1 21.32 33.52 -1.19
C MET A 1 21.04 32.70 0.06
N GLY A 2 21.43 33.13 1.27
CA GLY A 2 21.29 32.34 2.52
C GLY A 2 19.94 31.64 2.72
N VAL A 3 18.83 32.39 2.68
CA VAL A 3 17.47 31.82 2.88
C VAL A 3 17.12 30.67 1.91
N LEU A 4 17.54 30.74 0.64
CA LEU A 4 17.32 29.65 -0.32
C LEU A 4 18.19 28.43 -0.02
N HIS A 5 19.43 28.65 0.45
CA HIS A 5 20.30 27.58 0.91
C HIS A 5 19.76 26.92 2.18
N ASP A 6 19.26 27.70 3.15
CA ASP A 6 18.72 27.17 4.41
C ASP A 6 17.40 26.43 4.19
N ILE A 7 16.52 26.94 3.33
CA ILE A 7 15.33 26.19 2.85
C ILE A 7 15.75 24.93 2.11
N GLY A 8 16.80 24.99 1.28
CA GLY A 8 17.36 23.84 0.56
C GLY A 8 17.88 22.75 1.51
N VAL A 9 18.70 23.11 2.51
CA VAL A 9 19.22 22.19 3.52
C VAL A 9 18.12 21.64 4.42
N TRP A 10 17.12 22.46 4.77
CA TRP A 10 15.94 22.03 5.52
C TRP A 10 15.10 21.02 4.73
N LEU A 11 14.81 21.31 3.46
CA LEU A 11 14.10 20.41 2.55
C LEU A 11 14.88 19.12 2.29
N TRP A 12 16.21 19.21 2.15
CA TRP A 12 17.11 18.06 2.01
C TRP A 12 17.07 17.16 3.25
N ARG A 13 17.02 17.73 4.46
CA ARG A 13 16.85 17.02 5.73
C ARG A 13 15.43 16.48 5.98
N LEU A 14 14.44 16.93 5.21
CA LEU A 14 13.06 16.46 5.27
C LEU A 14 12.77 15.32 4.28
N LEU A 15 13.32 15.40 3.07
CA LEU A 15 13.07 14.46 1.97
C LEU A 15 14.23 13.45 1.80
N PRO A 16 15.34 13.73 1.08
CA PRO A 16 16.35 12.71 0.76
C PRO A 16 17.19 12.23 1.96
N ALA A 17 17.60 13.13 2.87
CA ALA A 17 18.43 12.77 4.03
C ALA A 17 17.61 12.30 5.25
N ASN A 18 16.32 11.98 5.06
CA ASN A 18 15.48 11.45 6.11
C ASN A 18 15.94 10.01 6.48
N PRO A 19 16.31 9.72 7.75
CA PRO A 19 16.87 8.42 8.12
C PRO A 19 15.88 7.26 7.93
N ILE A 20 14.57 7.52 7.92
CA ILE A 20 13.53 6.52 7.60
C ILE A 20 13.62 6.15 6.12
N LEU A 21 13.67 7.16 5.24
CA LEU A 21 13.73 6.97 3.80
C LEU A 21 15.02 6.26 3.39
N VAL A 22 16.18 6.72 3.87
CA VAL A 22 17.48 6.10 3.55
C VAL A 22 17.50 4.62 3.95
N ARG A 23 17.04 4.27 5.16
CA ARG A 23 16.95 2.87 5.62
C ARG A 23 16.03 2.00 4.77
N VAL A 24 14.92 2.55 4.27
CA VAL A 24 14.00 1.82 3.40
C VAL A 24 14.57 1.67 2.00
N VAL A 25 15.18 2.71 1.43
CA VAL A 25 15.81 2.67 0.10
C VAL A 25 16.94 1.65 0.06
N THR A 26 17.84 1.63 1.05
CA THR A 26 18.94 0.64 1.12
C THR A 26 18.41 -0.78 1.35
N ALA A 27 17.38 -0.96 2.18
CA ALA A 27 16.77 -2.28 2.39
C ALA A 27 15.90 -2.76 1.22
N ALA A 28 15.42 -1.86 0.36
CA ALA A 28 14.51 -2.21 -0.74
C ALA A 28 15.16 -3.10 -1.81
N GLY A 29 16.47 -2.99 -2.02
CA GLY A 29 17.21 -3.81 -2.98
C GLY A 29 17.37 -5.28 -2.56
N HIS A 30 17.41 -5.57 -1.25
CA HIS A 30 17.76 -6.90 -0.73
C HIS A 30 16.58 -7.75 -0.26
N ARG A 31 15.38 -7.17 -0.06
CA ARG A 31 14.21 -7.95 0.37
C ARG A 31 13.56 -8.65 -0.82
N VAL A 32 13.60 -9.98 -0.80
CA VAL A 32 12.98 -10.89 -1.79
C VAL A 32 11.52 -10.51 -2.14
N ARG A 33 10.73 -10.00 -1.17
CA ARG A 33 9.35 -9.52 -1.41
C ARG A 33 9.26 -8.35 -2.39
N HIS A 34 10.21 -7.42 -2.36
CA HIS A 34 10.25 -6.28 -3.30
C HIS A 34 10.71 -6.70 -4.69
N LEU A 35 11.56 -7.73 -4.78
CA LEU A 35 11.94 -8.35 -6.06
C LEU A 35 10.74 -9.03 -6.73
N TRP A 36 9.99 -9.87 -6.00
CA TRP A 36 8.77 -10.51 -6.54
C TRP A 36 7.73 -9.48 -7.01
N ALA A 37 7.52 -8.41 -6.25
CA ALA A 37 6.60 -7.35 -6.65
C ALA A 37 7.03 -6.66 -7.97
N ARG A 38 8.35 -6.47 -8.20
CA ARG A 38 8.88 -5.98 -9.49
C ARG A 38 8.67 -7.00 -10.62
N VAL A 39 8.99 -8.27 -10.39
CA VAL A 39 8.84 -9.34 -11.40
C VAL A 39 7.38 -9.50 -11.83
N ILE A 40 6.44 -9.58 -10.88
CA ILE A 40 5.00 -9.73 -11.18
C ILE A 40 4.47 -8.52 -11.95
N TYR A 41 4.85 -7.31 -11.54
CA TYR A 41 4.48 -6.06 -12.20
C TYR A 41 5.00 -5.98 -13.63
N LEU A 42 6.28 -6.26 -13.87
CA LEU A 42 6.86 -6.25 -15.22
C LEU A 42 6.27 -7.37 -16.09
N LEU A 43 6.05 -8.56 -15.53
CA LEU A 43 5.39 -9.66 -16.23
C LEU A 43 3.97 -9.26 -16.67
N ALA A 44 3.20 -8.59 -15.82
CA ALA A 44 1.86 -8.11 -16.18
C ALA A 44 1.90 -7.10 -17.34
N LEU A 45 2.83 -6.13 -17.31
CA LEU A 45 2.99 -5.17 -18.41
C LEU A 45 3.47 -5.84 -19.70
N VAL A 46 4.42 -6.79 -19.62
CA VAL A 46 4.91 -7.55 -20.78
C VAL A 46 3.81 -8.41 -21.37
N VAL A 47 3.03 -9.15 -20.57
CA VAL A 47 1.90 -9.97 -21.07
C VAL A 47 0.88 -9.11 -21.83
N VAL A 48 0.52 -7.93 -21.30
CA VAL A 48 -0.40 -6.99 -21.97
C VAL A 48 0.22 -6.44 -23.26
N PHE A 49 1.51 -6.11 -23.24
CA PHE A 49 2.24 -5.65 -24.43
C PHE A 49 2.30 -6.73 -25.53
N LEU A 50 2.61 -7.99 -25.18
CA LEU A 50 2.69 -9.10 -26.14
C LEU A 50 1.31 -9.47 -26.72
N TYR A 51 0.26 -9.41 -25.91
CA TYR A 51 -1.12 -9.62 -26.34
C TYR A 51 -1.59 -8.50 -27.28
N GLY A 52 -1.38 -7.23 -26.88
CA GLY A 52 -1.78 -6.07 -27.68
C GLY A 52 -0.98 -5.94 -28.99
N GLY A 53 0.32 -6.20 -28.95
CA GLY A 53 1.24 -6.10 -30.08
C GLY A 53 1.04 -7.16 -31.17
N GLY A 54 0.05 -8.05 -31.04
CA GLY A 54 -0.32 -9.00 -32.08
C GLY A 54 0.63 -10.17 -32.28
N LEU A 55 1.59 -10.41 -31.36
CA LEU A 55 2.57 -11.51 -31.46
C LEU A 55 1.92 -12.92 -31.51
N LEU A 56 0.63 -13.01 -31.17
CA LEU A 56 -0.18 -14.22 -31.23
C LEU A 56 -1.12 -14.28 -32.47
N ILE A 57 -1.18 -13.26 -33.33
CA ILE A 57 -2.22 -13.11 -34.38
C ILE A 57 -1.67 -12.55 -35.71
N GLY A 58 -1.13 -13.47 -36.52
CA GLY A 58 -1.04 -13.36 -37.99
C GLY A 58 0.21 -12.67 -38.59
N PRO A 59 0.70 -13.08 -39.78
CA PRO A 59 2.08 -12.76 -40.20
C PRO A 59 2.24 -11.49 -41.08
N GLU A 60 1.16 -10.99 -41.68
CA GLU A 60 1.21 -9.95 -42.71
C GLU A 60 0.36 -8.75 -42.26
N ARG A 61 1.00 -7.60 -41.99
CA ARG A 61 0.34 -6.32 -41.64
C ARG A 61 1.06 -5.18 -42.35
N SER A 62 0.31 -4.20 -42.84
CA SER A 62 0.94 -2.98 -43.38
C SER A 62 1.63 -2.17 -42.28
N LEU A 63 2.67 -1.39 -42.64
CA LEU A 63 3.38 -0.51 -41.71
C LEU A 63 2.44 0.46 -40.95
N ALA A 64 1.38 0.93 -41.63
CA ALA A 64 0.36 1.79 -41.03
C ALA A 64 -0.53 1.06 -40.00
N GLU A 65 -0.91 -0.19 -40.28
CA GLU A 65 -1.64 -1.03 -39.32
C GLU A 65 -0.80 -1.37 -38.09
N LEU A 66 0.49 -1.66 -38.29
CA LEU A 66 1.42 -1.91 -37.18
C LEU A 66 1.50 -0.68 -36.28
N ALA A 67 1.76 0.51 -36.83
CA ALA A 67 1.81 1.75 -36.03
C ALA A 67 0.50 1.99 -35.24
N LYS A 68 -0.67 1.77 -35.85
CA LYS A 68 -1.97 1.85 -35.19
C LYS A 68 -2.13 0.81 -34.07
N GLN A 69 -1.71 -0.44 -34.30
CA GLN A 69 -1.75 -1.53 -33.32
C GLN A 69 -0.86 -1.21 -32.10
N TYR A 70 0.34 -0.68 -32.31
CA TYR A 70 1.23 -0.29 -31.21
C TYR A 70 0.72 0.92 -30.42
N SER A 71 0.02 1.87 -31.06
CA SER A 71 -0.68 2.97 -30.39
C SER A 71 -1.81 2.47 -29.46
N GLN A 72 -2.62 1.52 -29.94
CA GLN A 72 -3.64 0.85 -29.12
C GLN A 72 -3.02 0.02 -27.99
N THR A 73 -1.91 -0.67 -28.26
CA THR A 73 -1.14 -1.43 -27.26
C THR A 73 -0.58 -0.52 -26.16
N PHE A 74 -0.01 0.63 -26.54
CA PHE A 74 0.45 1.66 -25.60
C PHE A 74 -0.69 2.17 -24.72
N THR A 75 -1.88 2.39 -25.29
CA THR A 75 -3.07 2.76 -24.50
C THR A 75 -3.41 1.67 -23.48
N ALA A 76 -3.46 0.39 -23.89
CA ALA A 76 -3.78 -0.72 -23.00
C ALA A 76 -2.73 -0.90 -21.88
N VAL A 77 -1.44 -0.85 -22.22
CA VAL A 77 -0.33 -0.91 -21.26
C VAL A 77 -0.38 0.28 -20.29
N SER A 78 -0.69 1.49 -20.76
CA SER A 78 -0.85 2.69 -19.92
C SER A 78 -2.04 2.60 -18.97
N VAL A 79 -3.17 2.05 -19.42
CA VAL A 79 -4.35 1.82 -18.56
C VAL A 79 -4.02 0.80 -17.48
N VAL A 80 -3.40 -0.33 -17.84
CA VAL A 80 -2.97 -1.35 -16.86
C VAL A 80 -1.95 -0.76 -15.87
N GLN A 81 -0.94 -0.04 -16.36
CA GLN A 81 0.04 0.70 -15.55
C GLN A 81 -0.66 1.60 -14.51
N LEU A 82 -1.64 2.39 -14.95
CA LEU A 82 -2.38 3.31 -14.09
C LEU A 82 -3.26 2.59 -13.05
N VAL A 83 -3.96 1.51 -13.43
CA VAL A 83 -4.66 0.62 -12.47
C VAL A 83 -3.69 0.10 -11.42
N LEU A 84 -2.55 -0.46 -11.85
CA LEU A 84 -1.59 -1.03 -10.91
C LEU A 84 -1.08 0.05 -9.95
N MET A 85 -0.72 1.24 -10.42
CA MET A 85 -0.28 2.34 -9.55
C MET A 85 -1.34 2.78 -8.54
N SER A 86 -2.62 2.86 -8.94
CA SER A 86 -3.71 3.30 -8.04
C SER A 86 -3.98 2.31 -6.89
N PHE A 87 -3.72 1.02 -7.08
CA PHE A 87 -3.88 -0.01 -6.03
C PHE A 87 -2.57 -0.30 -5.28
N ILE A 88 -1.42 -0.32 -5.97
CA ILE A 88 -0.10 -0.62 -5.37
C ILE A 88 0.26 0.42 -4.31
N ALA A 89 0.12 1.72 -4.59
CA ALA A 89 0.46 2.78 -3.63
C ALA A 89 -0.22 2.61 -2.26
N PRO A 90 -1.56 2.46 -2.18
CA PRO A 90 -2.21 2.21 -0.91
C PRO A 90 -1.99 0.81 -0.33
N ILE A 91 -1.70 -0.24 -1.12
CA ILE A 91 -1.29 -1.54 -0.57
C ILE A 91 0.02 -1.41 0.23
N PHE A 92 1.02 -0.73 -0.33
CA PHE A 92 2.30 -0.51 0.37
C PHE A 92 2.16 0.41 1.58
N CYS A 93 1.23 1.37 1.56
CA CYS A 93 0.90 2.18 2.72
C CYS A 93 0.14 1.38 3.80
N ALA A 94 -0.89 0.60 3.44
CA ALA A 94 -1.68 -0.21 4.37
C ALA A 94 -0.83 -1.27 5.09
N ALA A 95 0.13 -1.88 4.39
CA ALA A 95 1.11 -2.78 4.98
C ALA A 95 2.05 -2.09 6.01
N ALA A 96 2.24 -0.77 5.92
CA ALA A 96 2.93 0.00 6.95
C ALA A 96 2.09 0.09 8.23
N ILE A 97 0.80 0.40 8.09
CA ILE A 97 -0.14 0.60 9.22
C ILE A 97 -0.21 -0.65 10.10
N THR A 98 -0.30 -1.84 9.48
CA THR A 98 -0.33 -3.11 10.21
C THR A 98 0.99 -3.39 10.91
N GLN A 99 2.12 -3.25 10.21
CA GLN A 99 3.46 -3.45 10.79
C GLN A 99 3.72 -2.49 11.97
N GLU A 100 3.36 -1.21 11.86
CA GLU A 100 3.52 -0.23 12.95
C GLU A 100 2.61 -0.57 14.14
N LYS A 101 1.35 -0.93 13.89
CA LYS A 101 0.37 -1.29 14.94
C LYS A 101 0.74 -2.58 15.69
N ASP A 102 1.22 -3.60 14.98
CA ASP A 102 1.60 -4.88 15.57
C ASP A 102 2.92 -4.79 16.40
N SER A 103 3.73 -3.75 16.17
CA SER A 103 5.07 -3.62 16.75
C SER A 103 5.15 -2.98 18.15
N ASN A 104 4.08 -2.37 18.66
CA ASN A 104 4.06 -1.54 19.90
C ASN A 104 5.19 -0.49 20.01
N THR A 105 5.88 -0.17 18.92
CA THR A 105 7.15 0.58 18.91
C THR A 105 6.97 2.10 19.06
N TYR A 106 5.74 2.58 19.19
CA TYR A 106 5.40 4.00 19.40
C TYR A 106 6.07 4.62 20.63
N HIS A 107 6.33 3.82 21.68
CA HIS A 107 7.08 4.27 22.86
C HIS A 107 8.56 4.54 22.62
N ILE A 108 9.18 3.92 21.60
CA ILE A 108 10.59 4.14 21.26
C ILE A 108 10.77 5.36 20.34
N LEU A 109 9.80 5.66 19.47
CA LEU A 109 9.85 6.86 18.63
C LEU A 109 9.79 8.15 19.47
N LEU A 110 9.12 8.11 20.62
CA LEU A 110 9.03 9.22 21.59
C LEU A 110 10.36 9.56 22.30
N THR A 111 11.41 8.74 22.19
CA THR A 111 12.74 9.06 22.75
C THR A 111 13.73 9.63 21.73
N THR A 112 13.33 9.71 20.44
CA THR A 112 14.16 10.26 19.36
C THR A 112 13.77 11.70 19.02
N PRO A 113 14.72 12.64 18.85
CA PRO A 113 14.44 14.05 18.53
C PRO A 113 14.13 14.26 17.03
N LEU A 114 13.08 13.61 16.54
CA LEU A 114 12.57 13.76 15.17
C LEU A 114 11.34 14.66 15.14
N SER A 115 11.28 15.57 14.16
CA SER A 115 10.11 16.43 13.99
C SER A 115 8.92 15.64 13.41
N ASN A 116 7.70 15.99 13.82
CA ASN A 116 6.46 15.39 13.30
C ASN A 116 6.40 15.41 11.76
N ALA A 117 6.95 16.44 11.12
CA ALA A 117 7.00 16.55 9.67
C ALA A 117 7.94 15.52 9.02
N GLN A 118 9.11 15.27 9.59
CA GLN A 118 10.02 14.22 9.13
C GLN A 118 9.43 12.82 9.30
N ILE A 119 8.60 12.59 10.32
CA ILE A 119 7.90 11.31 10.51
C ILE A 119 6.85 11.12 9.40
N VAL A 120 5.91 12.06 9.22
CA VAL A 120 4.83 11.94 8.22
C VAL A 120 5.39 11.84 6.80
N LEU A 121 6.30 12.73 6.41
CA LEU A 121 6.90 12.74 5.07
C LEU A 121 7.84 11.56 4.86
N GLY A 122 8.62 11.16 5.87
CA GLY A 122 9.48 9.99 5.81
C GLY A 122 8.69 8.70 5.58
N THR A 123 7.56 8.52 6.28
CA THR A 123 6.68 7.37 6.05
C THR A 123 6.01 7.43 4.68
N LEU A 124 5.48 8.58 4.24
CA LEU A 124 4.88 8.71 2.90
C LEU A 124 5.89 8.40 1.78
N PHE A 125 7.01 9.12 1.72
CA PHE A 125 7.99 8.99 0.64
C PHE A 125 8.73 7.65 0.67
N SER A 126 8.95 7.02 1.83
CA SER A 126 9.56 5.68 1.88
C SER A 126 8.68 4.60 1.25
N ARG A 127 7.35 4.73 1.30
CA ARG A 127 6.41 3.83 0.58
C ARG A 127 6.30 4.22 -0.88
N LEU A 128 6.16 5.51 -1.16
CA LEU A 128 5.98 6.03 -2.51
C LEU A 128 7.22 5.81 -3.39
N TYR A 129 8.43 5.80 -2.81
CA TYR A 129 9.67 5.41 -3.49
C TYR A 129 9.55 4.04 -4.17
N PHE A 130 8.95 3.04 -3.51
CA PHE A 130 8.79 1.72 -4.13
C PHE A 130 7.80 1.75 -5.30
N VAL A 131 6.72 2.53 -5.19
CA VAL A 131 5.72 2.74 -6.24
C VAL A 131 6.36 3.42 -7.47
N TRP A 132 7.09 4.51 -7.26
CA TRP A 132 7.77 5.23 -8.34
C TRP A 132 8.95 4.45 -8.93
N ALA A 133 9.63 3.61 -8.14
CA ALA A 133 10.64 2.69 -8.65
C ALA A 133 10.02 1.59 -9.54
N LEU A 134 8.81 1.10 -9.22
CA LEU A 134 8.05 0.23 -10.13
C LEU A 134 7.70 0.99 -11.42
N LEU A 135 7.10 2.19 -11.29
CA LEU A 135 6.73 3.04 -12.42
C LEU A 135 7.90 3.22 -13.41
N ILE A 136 9.05 3.69 -12.93
CA ILE A 136 10.28 3.88 -13.73
C ILE A 136 10.77 2.55 -14.32
N SER A 137 10.65 1.44 -13.60
CA SER A 137 11.03 0.11 -14.12
C SER A 137 10.19 -0.34 -15.31
N GLY A 138 8.99 0.21 -15.52
CA GLY A 138 8.17 -0.04 -16.71
C GLY A 138 8.66 0.71 -17.96
N LEU A 139 9.46 1.77 -17.82
CA LEU A 139 9.90 2.65 -18.91
C LEU A 139 10.50 1.92 -20.13
N PRO A 140 11.32 0.87 -20.00
CA PRO A 140 11.83 0.13 -21.16
C PRO A 140 10.72 -0.46 -22.05
N ILE A 141 9.59 -0.90 -21.48
CA ILE A 141 8.45 -1.46 -22.22
C ILE A 141 7.79 -0.36 -23.07
N PHE A 142 7.71 0.86 -22.53
CA PHE A 142 7.20 2.04 -23.25
C PHE A 142 8.17 2.56 -24.31
N CYS A 143 9.49 2.43 -24.11
CA CYS A 143 10.46 2.71 -25.15
C CYS A 143 10.28 1.77 -26.36
N ILE A 144 9.91 0.50 -26.16
CA ILE A 144 9.63 -0.43 -27.26
C ILE A 144 8.41 0.05 -28.08
N THR A 145 7.32 0.52 -27.45
CA THR A 145 6.16 1.06 -28.20
C THR A 145 6.51 2.29 -29.04
N MET A 146 7.49 3.10 -28.62
CA MET A 146 7.97 4.27 -29.37
C MET A 146 8.73 3.88 -30.65
N ILE A 147 9.51 2.79 -30.62
CA ILE A 147 10.33 2.35 -31.77
C ILE A 147 9.46 2.04 -33.00
N TYR A 148 8.25 1.52 -32.81
CA TYR A 148 7.31 1.21 -33.89
C TYR A 148 6.50 2.43 -34.40
N GLY A 149 6.82 3.65 -33.95
CA GLY A 149 6.27 4.90 -34.52
C GLY A 149 4.82 5.23 -34.17
N GLY A 150 4.15 4.42 -33.34
CA GLY A 150 2.74 4.62 -32.95
C GLY A 150 2.50 5.56 -31.75
N VAL A 151 3.57 6.10 -31.14
CA VAL A 151 3.52 6.86 -29.88
C VAL A 151 4.62 7.93 -29.85
N THR A 152 4.29 9.13 -29.40
CA THR A 152 5.24 10.23 -29.20
C THR A 152 5.84 10.23 -27.79
N THR A 153 7.06 10.76 -27.67
CA THR A 153 7.75 10.89 -26.37
C THR A 153 6.96 11.70 -25.34
N ARG A 154 6.17 12.68 -25.79
CA ARG A 154 5.31 13.51 -24.93
C ARG A 154 4.24 12.69 -24.22
N GLU A 155 3.57 11.80 -24.93
CA GLU A 155 2.49 10.95 -24.40
C GLU A 155 3.01 9.98 -23.34
N ILE A 156 4.25 9.48 -23.50
CA ILE A 156 4.92 8.64 -22.51
C ILE A 156 5.16 9.42 -21.22
N PHE A 157 5.78 10.61 -21.30
CA PHE A 157 6.02 11.43 -20.11
C PHE A 157 4.72 11.88 -19.42
N GLU A 158 3.68 12.22 -20.17
CA GLU A 158 2.38 12.59 -19.61
C GLU A 158 1.67 11.40 -18.95
N SER A 159 1.71 10.20 -19.55
CA SER A 159 1.17 8.97 -18.95
C SER A 159 1.89 8.60 -17.65
N PHE A 160 3.21 8.74 -17.61
CA PHE A 160 4.01 8.53 -16.40
C PHE A 160 3.71 9.60 -15.33
N GLY A 161 3.58 10.87 -15.73
CA GLY A 161 3.20 11.97 -14.84
C GLY A 161 1.84 11.75 -14.20
N LEU A 162 0.83 11.34 -14.98
CA LEU A 162 -0.50 10.98 -14.50
C LEU A 162 -0.41 9.86 -13.46
N ALA A 163 0.23 8.74 -13.80
CA ALA A 163 0.36 7.58 -12.92
C ALA A 163 1.14 7.89 -11.62
N ALA A 164 2.18 8.72 -11.69
CA ALA A 164 2.92 9.20 -10.52
C ALA A 164 2.04 10.05 -9.59
N CYS A 165 1.23 10.95 -10.15
CA CYS A 165 0.29 11.78 -9.40
C CYS A 165 -0.86 10.96 -8.78
N THR A 166 -1.40 9.98 -9.52
CA THR A 166 -2.41 9.04 -9.00
C THR A 166 -1.85 8.20 -7.84
N GLY A 167 -0.60 7.74 -7.92
CA GLY A 167 0.10 7.09 -6.81
C GLY A 167 0.31 8.01 -5.61
N LEU A 168 0.67 9.28 -5.85
CA LEU A 168 0.87 10.28 -4.79
C LEU A 168 -0.43 10.60 -4.03
N ILE A 169 -1.55 10.83 -4.71
CA ILE A 169 -2.83 11.14 -4.05
C ILE A 169 -3.38 9.93 -3.29
N THR A 170 -3.36 8.73 -3.87
CA THR A 170 -3.82 7.51 -3.19
C THR A 170 -2.95 7.15 -1.98
N GLY A 171 -1.62 7.31 -2.10
CA GLY A 171 -0.68 7.18 -0.98
C GLY A 171 -0.92 8.22 0.12
N SER A 172 -1.18 9.47 -0.24
CA SER A 172 -1.46 10.55 0.72
C SER A 172 -2.75 10.32 1.51
N ILE A 173 -3.82 9.84 0.85
CA ILE A 173 -5.07 9.46 1.52
C ILE A 173 -4.84 8.27 2.46
N ALA A 174 -4.10 7.24 2.02
CA ALA A 174 -3.79 6.08 2.87
C ALA A 174 -2.97 6.46 4.12
N ILE A 175 -2.01 7.38 3.99
CA ILE A 175 -1.25 7.92 5.12
C ILE A 175 -2.13 8.77 6.05
N MET A 176 -3.02 9.60 5.52
CA MET A 176 -3.99 10.35 6.34
C MET A 176 -4.88 9.41 7.17
N ILE A 177 -5.41 8.35 6.55
CA ILE A 177 -6.22 7.33 7.23
C ILE A 177 -5.43 6.62 8.35
N SER A 178 -4.13 6.39 8.16
CA SER A 178 -3.24 5.84 9.19
C SER A 178 -3.19 6.77 10.42
N PHE A 179 -2.87 8.04 10.21
CA PHE A 179 -2.69 9.02 11.29
C PHE A 179 -3.99 9.38 12.02
N LEU A 180 -5.14 9.33 11.35
CA LEU A 180 -6.45 9.53 11.96
C LEU A 180 -6.88 8.40 12.93
N ARG A 181 -6.03 7.40 13.17
CA ARG A 181 -6.25 6.25 14.09
C ARG A 181 -7.48 5.39 13.79
N VAL A 182 -8.14 5.58 12.66
CA VAL A 182 -9.21 4.69 12.17
C VAL A 182 -8.63 3.38 11.59
N GLY A 183 -7.39 3.01 11.92
CA GLY A 183 -6.65 1.86 11.39
C GLY A 183 -7.19 0.50 11.83
N THR A 184 -8.32 0.10 11.26
CA THR A 184 -8.90 -1.26 11.34
C THR A 184 -8.90 -1.91 9.96
N ARG A 185 -8.99 -3.25 9.89
CA ARG A 185 -9.11 -3.98 8.62
C ARG A 185 -10.30 -3.48 7.77
N ARG A 186 -11.40 -3.08 8.44
CA ARG A 186 -12.61 -2.52 7.78
C ARG A 186 -12.31 -1.22 7.05
N THR A 187 -11.50 -0.33 7.63
CA THR A 187 -11.17 0.98 7.03
C THR A 187 -10.24 0.82 5.83
N ILE A 188 -9.28 -0.10 5.91
CA ILE A 188 -8.41 -0.44 4.78
C ILE A 188 -9.25 -1.00 3.62
N PHE A 189 -10.18 -1.93 3.90
CA PHE A 189 -11.11 -2.45 2.90
C PHE A 189 -12.03 -1.37 2.32
N ALA A 190 -12.64 -0.54 3.17
CA ALA A 190 -13.50 0.57 2.74
C ALA A 190 -12.76 1.59 1.87
N PHE A 191 -11.48 1.85 2.15
CA PHE A 191 -10.63 2.67 1.29
C PHE A 191 -10.43 2.02 -0.10
N PHE A 192 -10.11 0.72 -0.18
CA PHE A 192 -9.95 0.03 -1.47
C PHE A 192 -11.24 0.00 -2.28
N VAL A 193 -12.37 -0.27 -1.62
CA VAL A 193 -13.70 -0.19 -2.23
C VAL A 193 -14.00 1.24 -2.69
N GLY A 194 -13.68 2.25 -1.87
CA GLY A 194 -13.85 3.66 -2.23
C GLY A 194 -13.06 4.07 -3.48
N VAL A 195 -11.78 3.67 -3.57
CA VAL A 195 -10.96 3.89 -4.78
C VAL A 195 -11.55 3.16 -5.99
N ALA A 196 -11.94 1.89 -5.85
CA ALA A 196 -12.54 1.14 -6.95
C ALA A 196 -13.88 1.74 -7.43
N VAL A 197 -14.77 2.12 -6.50
CA VAL A 197 -16.07 2.76 -6.79
C VAL A 197 -15.87 4.13 -7.46
N TYR A 198 -14.90 4.92 -7.00
CA TYR A 198 -14.55 6.19 -7.66
C TYR A 198 -14.02 5.94 -9.09
N LEU A 199 -13.09 5.00 -9.28
CA LEU A 199 -12.50 4.74 -10.60
C LEU A 199 -13.51 4.16 -11.60
N LEU A 200 -14.37 3.21 -11.18
CA LEU A 200 -15.38 2.64 -12.07
C LEU A 200 -16.58 3.57 -12.25
N GLY A 201 -17.08 4.19 -11.17
CA GLY A 201 -18.27 5.04 -11.20
C GLY A 201 -18.06 6.34 -11.98
N VAL A 202 -16.92 7.02 -11.77
CA VAL A 202 -16.60 8.25 -12.52
C VAL A 202 -16.26 7.93 -13.98
N TYR A 203 -15.63 6.79 -14.27
CA TYR A 203 -15.44 6.32 -15.65
C TYR A 203 -16.78 6.05 -16.35
N ALA A 204 -17.67 5.28 -15.72
CA ALA A 204 -18.98 4.96 -16.28
C ALA A 204 -19.83 6.22 -16.53
N PHE A 205 -19.82 7.16 -15.58
CA PHE A 205 -20.50 8.45 -15.75
C PHE A 205 -19.88 9.27 -16.89
N GLY A 206 -18.55 9.36 -16.96
CA GLY A 206 -17.85 10.11 -18.01
C GLY A 206 -18.01 9.55 -19.42
N VAL A 207 -18.22 8.24 -19.56
CA VAL A 207 -18.55 7.60 -20.86
C VAL A 207 -20.03 7.78 -21.23
N SER A 208 -20.93 7.96 -20.25
CA SER A 208 -22.35 8.20 -20.50
C SER A 208 -22.61 9.52 -21.27
N PRO A 209 -23.74 9.66 -21.99
CA PRO A 209 -24.07 10.89 -22.72
C PRO A 209 -24.11 12.15 -21.85
N LEU A 210 -24.40 12.01 -20.56
CA LEU A 210 -24.44 13.11 -19.58
C LEU A 210 -23.04 13.58 -19.14
N GLY A 211 -22.02 12.74 -19.31
CA GLY A 211 -20.63 13.03 -18.95
C GLY A 211 -19.80 13.59 -20.09
N GLN A 212 -20.31 13.56 -21.33
CA GLN A 212 -19.62 14.00 -22.54
C GLN A 212 -19.69 15.52 -22.71
N LEU A 213 -18.63 16.12 -23.23
CA LEU A 213 -18.54 17.54 -23.53
C LEU A 213 -18.90 17.76 -25.01
N ALA A 214 -20.09 18.31 -25.27
CA ALA A 214 -20.61 18.56 -26.62
C ALA A 214 -19.73 19.45 -27.52
N ALA A 215 -18.75 20.16 -26.94
CA ALA A 215 -17.78 21.01 -27.63
C ALA A 215 -16.49 20.25 -28.03
N ALA A 216 -16.35 18.97 -27.71
CA ALA A 216 -15.15 18.18 -28.03
C ALA A 216 -15.34 17.37 -29.33
N PRO A 217 -14.28 17.18 -30.15
CA PRO A 217 -14.36 16.38 -31.36
C PRO A 217 -14.68 14.90 -31.07
N ASP A 218 -15.30 14.23 -32.04
CA ASP A 218 -15.64 12.82 -31.97
C ASP A 218 -14.39 11.94 -31.91
N SER A 219 -14.40 10.92 -31.05
CA SER A 219 -13.23 10.03 -30.88
C SER A 219 -13.01 9.08 -32.06
N PRO A 220 -11.75 8.75 -32.41
CA PRO A 220 -11.42 7.71 -33.38
C PRO A 220 -11.78 6.28 -32.91
N LEU A 221 -12.18 6.11 -31.64
CA LEU A 221 -12.71 4.87 -31.07
C LEU A 221 -14.25 4.74 -31.17
N ASN A 222 -14.91 5.51 -32.05
CA ASN A 222 -16.37 5.51 -32.16
C ASN A 222 -16.90 4.15 -32.67
N SER A 223 -17.21 3.25 -31.74
CA SER A 223 -17.43 1.82 -31.97
C SER A 223 -18.86 1.51 -32.42
N GLY A 224 -19.34 2.17 -33.47
CA GLY A 224 -20.64 1.92 -34.10
C GLY A 224 -21.88 2.12 -33.21
N THR A 225 -21.71 2.67 -32.01
CA THR A 225 -22.79 2.96 -31.07
C THR A 225 -23.58 4.19 -31.48
N LEU A 226 -24.88 4.22 -31.18
CA LEU A 226 -25.84 5.27 -31.55
C LEU A 226 -25.57 6.68 -30.97
N ALA A 227 -24.44 6.88 -30.27
CA ALA A 227 -23.99 8.17 -29.77
C ALA A 227 -22.48 8.32 -30.03
N PRO A 228 -22.03 9.45 -30.63
CA PRO A 228 -20.61 9.70 -30.84
C PRO A 228 -19.91 9.86 -29.49
N ARG A 229 -18.82 9.13 -29.27
CA ARG A 229 -18.06 9.21 -28.02
C ARG A 229 -17.12 10.42 -28.06
N GLN A 230 -17.45 11.47 -27.31
CA GLN A 230 -16.63 12.68 -27.17
C GLN A 230 -15.82 12.69 -25.87
N MET A 231 -14.89 13.65 -25.72
CA MET A 231 -14.16 13.85 -24.46
C MET A 231 -15.13 14.17 -23.31
N SER A 232 -14.85 13.63 -22.11
CA SER A 232 -15.64 13.94 -20.92
C SER A 232 -15.09 15.14 -20.15
N TRP A 233 -15.98 15.99 -19.61
CA TRP A 233 -15.59 17.08 -18.70
C TRP A 233 -15.00 16.56 -17.37
N LEU A 234 -15.26 15.31 -16.99
CA LEU A 234 -14.69 14.66 -15.81
C LEU A 234 -13.24 14.19 -15.99
N SER A 235 -12.68 14.31 -17.20
CA SER A 235 -11.26 14.06 -17.49
C SER A 235 -10.30 14.86 -16.59
N ILE A 236 -10.67 16.08 -16.21
CA ILE A 236 -9.93 16.93 -15.27
C ILE A 236 -9.77 16.26 -13.89
N VAL A 237 -10.74 15.46 -13.46
CA VAL A 237 -10.80 14.87 -12.12
C VAL A 237 -10.44 13.39 -12.11
N HIS A 238 -10.48 12.70 -13.25
CA HIS A 238 -10.41 11.24 -13.31
C HIS A 238 -9.23 10.72 -14.16
N PRO A 239 -8.32 9.89 -13.59
CA PRO A 239 -7.04 9.59 -14.24
C PRO A 239 -7.18 8.79 -15.53
N PHE A 240 -8.15 7.87 -15.64
CA PHE A 240 -8.35 7.11 -16.89
C PHE A 240 -8.94 7.98 -18.00
N LEU A 241 -9.77 8.97 -17.67
CA LEU A 241 -10.33 9.87 -18.67
C LEU A 241 -9.28 10.89 -19.12
N ALA A 242 -8.43 11.39 -18.21
CA ALA A 242 -7.22 12.15 -18.58
C ALA A 242 -6.28 11.32 -19.49
N LEU A 243 -6.07 10.04 -19.16
CA LEU A 243 -5.20 9.16 -19.93
C LEU A 243 -5.70 8.93 -21.36
N LEU A 244 -7.01 8.77 -21.57
CA LEU A 244 -7.59 8.65 -22.93
C LEU A 244 -7.38 9.90 -23.79
N VAL A 245 -7.25 11.08 -23.17
CA VAL A 245 -6.87 12.32 -23.87
C VAL A 245 -5.37 12.34 -24.18
N VAL A 246 -4.52 11.89 -23.25
CA VAL A 246 -3.07 11.75 -23.50
C VAL A 246 -2.80 10.76 -24.63
N THR A 247 -3.49 9.63 -24.69
CA THR A 247 -3.25 8.58 -25.71
C THR A 247 -3.94 8.85 -27.05
N GLY A 248 -4.41 10.08 -27.29
CA GLY A 248 -5.10 10.49 -28.51
C GLY A 248 -6.44 9.80 -28.79
N GLN A 249 -6.95 8.98 -27.85
CA GLN A 249 -8.16 8.20 -28.05
C GLN A 249 -9.44 9.03 -27.86
N THR A 250 -9.37 10.11 -27.09
CA THR A 250 -10.42 11.15 -27.02
C THR A 250 -9.75 12.52 -27.17
N PRO A 251 -9.74 13.14 -28.37
CA PRO A 251 -9.04 14.42 -28.58
C PRO A 251 -9.63 15.53 -27.69
N ALA A 252 -8.77 16.45 -27.26
CA ALA A 252 -9.19 17.64 -26.53
C ALA A 252 -9.81 18.69 -27.48
N PRO A 253 -10.77 19.49 -27.02
CA PRO A 253 -11.32 20.61 -27.79
C PRO A 253 -10.28 21.72 -28.01
N ASP A 254 -10.40 22.44 -29.12
CA ASP A 254 -9.54 23.59 -29.42
C ASP A 254 -9.99 24.85 -28.67
N TRP A 255 -9.13 25.86 -28.61
CA TRP A 255 -9.42 27.11 -27.89
C TRP A 255 -10.66 27.87 -28.42
N SER A 256 -11.04 27.65 -29.68
CA SER A 256 -12.28 28.17 -30.29
C SER A 256 -13.53 27.62 -29.61
N ASP A 257 -13.55 26.32 -29.36
CA ASP A 257 -14.76 25.57 -29.00
C ASP A 257 -15.08 25.74 -27.51
N VAL A 258 -14.05 26.10 -26.72
CA VAL A 258 -14.12 26.35 -25.28
C VAL A 258 -14.18 27.85 -24.95
N ALA A 259 -14.26 28.73 -25.96
CA ALA A 259 -14.26 30.19 -25.77
C ALA A 259 -15.43 30.72 -24.91
N GLY A 260 -16.53 29.96 -24.80
CA GLY A 260 -17.66 30.27 -23.92
C GLY A 260 -17.42 30.03 -22.42
N PHE A 261 -16.32 29.38 -22.02
CA PHE A 261 -16.03 29.07 -20.61
C PHE A 261 -15.08 30.09 -19.98
N THR A 262 -15.36 30.47 -18.73
CA THR A 262 -14.51 31.38 -17.96
C THR A 262 -13.16 30.75 -17.60
N TRP A 263 -12.15 31.59 -17.40
CA TRP A 263 -10.91 31.17 -16.76
C TRP A 263 -11.18 30.84 -15.28
N PRO A 264 -10.67 29.72 -14.72
CA PRO A 264 -9.68 28.80 -15.28
C PRO A 264 -10.26 27.55 -15.97
N ALA A 265 -11.59 27.41 -16.09
CA ALA A 265 -12.23 26.21 -16.63
C ALA A 265 -11.86 25.95 -18.09
N SER A 266 -11.76 27.00 -18.91
CA SER A 266 -11.32 26.88 -20.31
C SER A 266 -9.91 26.27 -20.46
N TRP A 267 -8.96 26.71 -19.63
CA TRP A 267 -7.60 26.15 -19.61
C TRP A 267 -7.58 24.68 -19.18
N LEU A 268 -8.39 24.31 -18.19
CA LEU A 268 -8.51 22.93 -17.71
C LEU A 268 -9.15 21.99 -18.74
N LEU A 269 -10.12 22.47 -19.53
CA LEU A 269 -10.78 21.68 -20.57
C LEU A 269 -9.93 21.50 -21.83
N VAL A 270 -9.12 22.49 -22.23
CA VAL A 270 -8.20 22.33 -23.37
C VAL A 270 -6.99 21.45 -23.00
N ARG A 271 -6.60 21.39 -21.72
CA ARG A 271 -5.45 20.58 -21.25
C ARG A 271 -5.77 19.76 -19.98
N PRO A 272 -6.67 18.77 -20.05
CA PRO A 272 -7.17 18.03 -18.90
C PRO A 272 -6.08 17.24 -18.18
N GLN A 273 -5.05 16.75 -18.88
CA GLN A 273 -3.97 15.99 -18.24
C GLN A 273 -3.15 16.81 -17.25
N TYR A 274 -2.86 18.09 -17.57
CA TYR A 274 -2.18 18.98 -16.62
C TYR A 274 -3.13 19.45 -15.53
N GLY A 275 -4.42 19.65 -15.85
CA GLY A 275 -5.47 19.89 -14.85
C GLY A 275 -5.53 18.82 -13.78
N TYR A 276 -5.56 17.54 -14.18
CA TYR A 276 -5.53 16.40 -13.26
C TYR A 276 -4.25 16.38 -12.41
N MET A 277 -3.07 16.54 -13.02
CA MET A 277 -1.79 16.56 -12.29
C MET A 277 -1.75 17.68 -11.24
N ILE A 278 -2.19 18.90 -11.59
CA ILE A 278 -2.20 20.05 -10.67
C ILE A 278 -3.22 19.84 -9.56
N LEU A 279 -4.45 19.44 -9.87
CA LEU A 279 -5.49 19.24 -8.85
C LEU A 279 -5.14 18.10 -7.89
N THR A 280 -4.59 16.99 -8.38
CA THR A 280 -4.19 15.86 -7.51
C THR A 280 -2.93 16.15 -6.70
N THR A 281 -1.96 16.88 -7.24
CA THR A 281 -0.80 17.32 -6.44
C THR A 281 -1.22 18.32 -5.36
N LEU A 282 -2.04 19.33 -5.67
CA LEU A 282 -2.60 20.25 -4.68
C LEU A 282 -3.42 19.52 -3.61
N ALA A 283 -4.32 18.61 -4.01
CA ALA A 283 -5.09 17.78 -3.08
C ALA A 283 -4.17 16.92 -2.19
N SER A 284 -3.09 16.35 -2.73
CA SER A 284 -2.13 15.57 -1.96
C SER A 284 -1.42 16.43 -0.91
N VAL A 285 -1.00 17.66 -1.27
CA VAL A 285 -0.41 18.63 -0.34
C VAL A 285 -1.40 18.99 0.77
N VAL A 286 -2.68 19.23 0.44
CA VAL A 286 -3.72 19.47 1.46
C VAL A 286 -3.88 18.28 2.40
N MET A 287 -3.97 17.05 1.89
CA MET A 287 -4.08 15.84 2.74
C MET A 287 -2.85 15.63 3.63
N ILE A 288 -1.65 15.94 3.14
CA ILE A 288 -0.40 15.92 3.92
C ILE A 288 -0.42 17.00 5.01
N LEU A 289 -0.81 18.24 4.68
CA LEU A 289 -0.92 19.33 5.66
C LEU A 289 -1.94 19.01 6.77
N VAL A 290 -3.10 18.48 6.40
CA VAL A 290 -4.12 17.99 7.35
C VAL A 290 -3.52 16.92 8.26
N SER A 291 -2.81 15.94 7.70
CA SER A 291 -2.13 14.88 8.47
C SER A 291 -1.11 15.46 9.47
N LEU A 292 -0.35 16.48 9.09
CA LEU A 292 0.60 17.16 9.98
C LEU A 292 -0.09 17.88 11.15
N VAL A 293 -1.26 18.49 10.92
CA VAL A 293 -2.06 19.13 11.98
C VAL A 293 -2.60 18.09 12.97
N PHE A 294 -3.15 16.98 12.49
CA PHE A 294 -3.66 15.92 13.37
C PHE A 294 -2.55 15.25 14.22
N VAL A 295 -1.33 15.11 13.70
CA VAL A 295 -0.19 14.62 14.49
C VAL A 295 0.21 15.60 15.60
N ARG A 296 0.14 16.93 15.36
CA ARG A 296 0.35 17.95 16.40
C ARG A 296 -0.74 17.95 17.49
N ALA A 297 -1.95 17.50 17.19
CA ALA A 297 -3.02 17.30 18.16
C ALA A 297 -2.88 16.00 19.02
N GLY A 298 -1.75 15.29 18.87
CA GLY A 298 -1.35 14.16 19.72
C GLY A 298 -1.21 14.52 21.21
N PRO A 299 -1.07 13.51 22.10
CA PRO A 299 -1.77 13.48 23.40
C PRO A 299 -1.19 14.33 24.55
N GLY A 300 -0.74 15.56 24.31
CA GLY A 300 -0.28 16.48 25.36
C GLY A 300 -1.41 17.01 26.27
N THR A 301 -2.62 17.19 25.75
CA THR A 301 -3.67 18.00 26.43
C THR A 301 -4.84 17.20 27.03
N ARG A 302 -5.01 15.91 26.73
CA ARG A 302 -6.13 15.10 27.27
C ARG A 302 -5.85 14.39 28.60
N ARG A 303 -4.59 14.28 29.06
CA ARG A 303 -4.27 13.62 30.35
C ARG A 303 -4.51 14.52 31.58
N ALA A 304 -4.63 15.84 31.39
CA ALA A 304 -4.83 16.81 32.47
C ALA A 304 -6.30 16.96 32.96
N ARG A 305 -7.27 16.25 32.36
CA ARG A 305 -8.71 16.42 32.68
C ARG A 305 -9.43 15.14 33.15
N GLY A 306 -8.68 14.07 33.42
CA GLY A 306 -9.21 12.77 33.87
C GLY A 306 -8.65 12.25 35.20
N SER A 307 -7.67 12.92 35.81
CA SER A 307 -7.09 12.57 37.11
C SER A 307 -7.51 13.61 38.14
N GLY A 308 -8.76 13.53 38.59
CA GLY A 308 -9.38 14.58 39.40
C GLY A 308 -10.66 14.15 40.12
N ARG A 309 -10.74 12.88 40.54
CA ARG A 309 -11.78 12.42 41.48
C ARG A 309 -11.35 11.18 42.26
N SER A 310 -10.60 11.42 43.33
CA SER A 310 -10.39 10.44 44.41
C SER A 310 -10.47 11.19 45.73
N SER A 311 -11.60 11.02 46.45
CA SER A 311 -11.70 11.14 47.91
C SER A 311 -13.14 10.91 48.39
N ASN A 312 -13.25 10.02 49.38
CA ASN A 312 -14.29 9.87 50.40
C ASN A 312 -15.59 9.08 50.17
N ASP A 313 -15.91 8.42 51.30
CA ASP A 313 -17.12 7.73 51.77
C ASP A 313 -17.54 6.42 51.06
N SER A 314 -17.88 5.33 51.78
CA SER A 314 -18.16 5.19 53.23
C SER A 314 -17.80 3.79 53.78
N ALA A 315 -17.75 3.66 55.11
CA ALA A 315 -17.38 2.45 55.83
C ALA A 315 -18.57 1.52 56.15
N ARG A 316 -18.28 0.21 56.33
CA ARG A 316 -18.69 -0.58 57.53
C ARG A 316 -18.13 -2.02 57.52
N PRO A 317 -17.87 -2.63 58.71
CA PRO A 317 -17.44 -4.02 58.84
C PRO A 317 -18.60 -4.96 59.22
N THR A 318 -18.45 -6.26 58.93
CA THR A 318 -19.28 -7.31 59.53
C THR A 318 -18.51 -8.63 59.65
N ALA A 319 -18.55 -9.21 60.84
CA ALA A 319 -18.11 -10.58 61.13
C ALA A 319 -19.15 -11.23 62.04
N LEU A 320 -19.51 -12.50 61.78
CA LEU A 320 -19.88 -13.57 62.75
C LEU A 320 -20.69 -14.72 62.13
N SER A 321 -20.50 -15.91 62.72
CA SER A 321 -21.41 -17.09 62.74
C SER A 321 -21.71 -17.80 61.40
N ALA A 322 -21.25 -19.02 61.06
CA ALA A 322 -21.09 -20.32 61.74
C ALA A 322 -22.22 -21.35 61.48
N ARG A 323 -21.88 -22.49 60.83
CA ARG A 323 -22.31 -23.86 61.23
C ARG A 323 -21.66 -24.97 60.37
N ALA A 324 -21.13 -25.99 61.05
CA ALA A 324 -20.92 -27.37 60.56
C ALA A 324 -22.15 -28.23 61.03
N PRO A 325 -22.23 -29.60 60.99
CA PRO A 325 -21.17 -30.61 60.77
C PRO A 325 -21.54 -31.91 59.98
N ARG A 326 -20.52 -32.77 59.73
CA ARG A 326 -20.48 -34.26 59.78
C ARG A 326 -19.10 -34.68 59.21
N ALA A 327 -18.15 -35.23 59.99
CA ALA A 327 -18.04 -36.63 60.49
C ALA A 327 -17.80 -37.65 59.33
N ALA A 328 -16.82 -38.57 59.36
CA ALA A 328 -15.99 -39.05 60.48
C ALA A 328 -14.62 -39.68 60.06
N CYS A 329 -13.78 -39.98 61.07
CA CYS A 329 -12.69 -40.97 61.16
C CYS A 329 -11.50 -41.00 60.16
N GLY A 330 -10.35 -40.51 60.63
CA GLY A 330 -9.19 -41.32 61.07
C GLY A 330 -8.64 -42.46 60.19
N GLU A 331 -7.35 -42.39 59.87
CA GLU A 331 -6.29 -43.21 60.51
C GLU A 331 -4.89 -42.66 60.10
N THR A 332 -3.81 -43.11 60.74
CA THR A 332 -2.45 -42.53 60.59
C THR A 332 -1.49 -43.43 59.79
N ARG A 333 -0.56 -42.83 59.02
CA ARG A 333 0.92 -43.07 59.06
C ARG A 333 1.70 -42.52 57.84
N SER A 334 2.92 -42.08 58.12
CA SER A 334 4.00 -41.81 57.15
C SER A 334 5.00 -43.00 57.11
N PRO A 335 6.17 -42.90 56.46
CA PRO A 335 6.39 -42.90 55.00
C PRO A 335 7.35 -44.04 54.55
N GLY A 336 7.38 -44.42 53.26
CA GLY A 336 8.44 -45.34 52.82
C GLY A 336 8.44 -45.87 51.37
N ALA A 337 9.56 -45.62 50.68
CA ALA A 337 10.25 -46.50 49.71
C ALA A 337 9.51 -47.19 48.52
N ARG A 338 9.92 -46.76 47.31
CA ARG A 338 10.22 -47.57 46.11
C ARG A 338 9.36 -48.82 45.80
N ARG A 339 8.70 -48.78 44.63
CA ARG A 339 9.02 -49.71 43.50
C ARG A 339 8.41 -49.23 42.18
N ALA A 340 9.07 -49.58 41.08
CA ALA A 340 8.60 -49.37 39.72
C ALA A 340 7.89 -50.64 39.21
N ARG A 341 6.87 -50.46 38.35
CA ARG A 341 6.74 -51.14 37.05
C ARG A 341 5.57 -50.54 36.25
N ALA A 342 5.67 -50.64 34.93
CA ALA A 342 4.65 -50.20 33.99
C ALA A 342 3.78 -51.40 33.56
N ALA A 343 2.56 -51.12 33.07
CA ALA A 343 2.02 -51.60 31.79
C ALA A 343 0.48 -51.58 31.77
N GLN A 344 -0.07 -51.03 30.68
CA GLN A 344 -1.29 -51.40 29.93
C GLN A 344 -2.23 -50.22 29.63
N PRO A 345 -2.53 -50.02 28.33
CA PRO A 345 -3.78 -49.44 27.86
C PRO A 345 -4.44 -50.30 26.78
N GLU A 346 -5.75 -50.50 26.84
CA GLU A 346 -6.62 -50.81 25.68
C GLU A 346 -8.00 -50.12 25.87
N ASP A 347 -8.83 -50.22 24.84
CA ASP A 347 -10.25 -49.81 24.72
C ASP A 347 -10.56 -48.36 24.26
N ALA A 348 -10.51 -48.20 22.93
CA ALA A 348 -11.48 -47.42 22.15
C ALA A 348 -12.46 -48.44 21.47
N PRO A 349 -13.64 -48.11 20.88
CA PRO A 349 -13.82 -46.96 19.96
C PRO A 349 -15.24 -46.32 19.91
N ARG A 350 -15.42 -45.29 19.06
CA ARG A 350 -16.57 -45.18 18.13
C ARG A 350 -16.34 -44.14 17.02
N CYS A 351 -16.72 -44.48 15.79
CA CYS A 351 -16.43 -43.70 14.58
C CYS A 351 -17.70 -43.25 13.83
N ALA A 352 -17.63 -42.06 13.24
CA ALA A 352 -18.29 -41.61 12.00
C ALA A 352 -17.61 -40.27 11.61
N GLY A 353 -17.05 -40.01 10.42
CA GLY A 353 -17.27 -40.56 9.08
C GLY A 353 -18.43 -39.77 8.42
N TRP A 354 -18.34 -39.14 7.25
CA TRP A 354 -17.44 -39.17 6.07
C TRP A 354 -17.08 -37.70 5.68
N LEU A 355 -16.13 -37.29 4.82
CA LEU A 355 -15.30 -37.91 3.76
C LEU A 355 -13.98 -37.08 3.53
N SER A 356 -13.27 -37.28 2.42
CA SER A 356 -12.30 -36.36 1.76
C SER A 356 -12.37 -36.59 0.24
N PRO A 357 -11.50 -35.99 -0.61
CA PRO A 357 -10.39 -36.81 -1.12
C PRO A 357 -9.03 -36.09 -1.19
N ALA A 358 -7.97 -36.88 -1.38
CA ALA A 358 -6.57 -36.56 -1.09
C ALA A 358 -5.77 -35.90 -2.24
N GLY A 359 -4.59 -35.36 -1.93
CA GLY A 359 -3.72 -34.63 -2.88
C GLY A 359 -2.23 -34.46 -2.54
N SER A 360 -1.63 -35.31 -1.71
CA SER A 360 -0.17 -35.50 -1.53
C SER A 360 0.70 -34.44 -0.80
N SER A 361 1.87 -34.92 -0.33
CA SER A 361 3.08 -34.20 0.11
C SER A 361 3.15 -33.52 1.49
N ALA A 362 3.48 -34.34 2.48
CA ALA A 362 4.52 -34.13 3.51
C ALA A 362 4.59 -32.79 4.29
N ALA A 363 4.21 -32.86 5.58
CA ALA A 363 4.60 -31.88 6.60
C ALA A 363 5.44 -32.57 7.70
N LEU A 364 6.54 -31.94 8.10
CA LEU A 364 7.21 -32.21 9.38
C LEU A 364 7.75 -30.89 9.95
N CYS A 365 7.15 -30.47 11.07
CA CYS A 365 7.53 -29.28 11.81
C CYS A 365 8.44 -29.70 12.97
N CYS A 366 9.63 -29.11 13.09
CA CYS A 366 10.54 -29.39 14.20
C CYS A 366 10.80 -28.11 15.01
N CYS A 367 10.51 -28.17 16.32
CA CYS A 367 10.62 -27.04 17.24
C CYS A 367 11.85 -27.23 18.14
N SER A 368 12.99 -26.67 17.75
CA SER A 368 14.24 -26.80 18.51
C SER A 368 14.34 -25.74 19.61
N ARG A 369 13.99 -26.10 20.85
CA ARG A 369 14.30 -25.30 22.05
C ARG A 369 15.72 -25.62 22.50
N ILE A 370 16.55 -24.58 22.65
CA ILE A 370 17.98 -24.71 22.96
C ILE A 370 18.17 -25.05 24.45
N THR A 371 18.83 -26.17 24.73
CA THR A 371 19.45 -26.49 26.02
C THR A 371 20.88 -26.99 25.78
N THR A 372 21.87 -26.25 26.26
CA THR A 372 23.28 -26.66 26.24
C THR A 372 23.54 -27.77 27.26
N PRO A 373 24.34 -28.77 26.89
CA PRO A 373 25.54 -29.03 27.69
C PRO A 373 26.79 -29.16 26.82
N GLY A 374 27.93 -28.72 27.36
CA GLY A 374 29.24 -28.90 26.73
C GLY A 374 29.99 -30.11 27.28
N GLY A 375 30.98 -30.58 26.51
CA GLY A 375 31.88 -31.69 26.86
C GLY A 375 31.90 -32.73 25.74
N GLY A 376 33.00 -32.92 25.00
CA GLY A 376 34.27 -32.20 24.97
C GLY A 376 35.21 -32.93 23.99
N TRP A 377 36.44 -32.45 23.79
CA TRP A 377 37.65 -33.27 23.51
C TRP A 377 38.88 -32.37 23.30
N GLY A 378 40.01 -32.75 23.90
CA GLY A 378 41.35 -32.44 23.38
C GLY A 378 41.95 -31.04 23.57
N ARG A 379 42.53 -30.78 24.76
CA ARG A 379 44.00 -30.74 24.90
C ARG A 379 44.48 -30.65 26.36
N SER A 380 45.57 -31.35 26.62
CA SER A 380 46.36 -31.29 27.85
C SER A 380 47.27 -30.05 27.86
N VAL A 381 47.48 -29.44 29.04
CA VAL A 381 48.79 -28.99 29.57
C VAL A 381 48.63 -28.83 31.09
N SER A 382 49.66 -29.19 31.85
CA SER A 382 49.73 -29.11 33.32
C SER A 382 50.05 -27.70 33.83
N THR A 383 49.56 -27.33 35.04
CA THR A 383 50.40 -27.25 36.28
C THR A 383 49.63 -26.80 37.54
N ARG A 384 49.75 -27.64 38.59
CA ARG A 384 49.90 -27.37 40.05
C ARG A 384 49.23 -26.16 40.74
N ARG A 385 48.57 -26.49 41.87
CA ARG A 385 48.50 -25.84 43.22
C ARG A 385 48.30 -24.30 43.27
N ALA A 386 47.20 -23.77 43.79
CA ALA A 386 46.65 -23.83 45.16
C ALA A 386 47.25 -22.81 46.15
N THR A 387 46.34 -22.12 46.84
CA THR A 387 46.49 -21.26 48.06
C THR A 387 47.40 -20.04 47.97
N GLY A 388 46.81 -18.87 48.26
CA GLY A 388 47.40 -17.52 48.23
C GLY A 388 46.27 -16.51 48.11
#